data_AF-A0A0D2I7K9-F1
#
_entry.id   AF-A0A0D2I7K9-F1
#
_cell.length_a   1.000
_cell.length_b   1.000
_cell.length_c   1.000
_cell.angle_alpha   90.00
_cell.angle_beta   90.00
_cell.angle_gamma   90.00
#
_symmetry.space_group_name_H-M   'P 1'
#
loop_
_entity.id
_entity.type
_entity.pdbx_description
1 polymer ?
#
loop_
_entity_poly.entity_id
_entity_poly.type
_entity_poly.pdbx_seq_one_letter_code
_entity_poly.pdbx_strand_id
1 'polypeptide(L)'
;MLELSTSWHNVKDLGIAHLQAVQNVILNCAVESPDGSQPPDFFNEALIYWKMITCVLNENVTLNDYSVQYEPQPSGVATCKCLTLGSVAQIRSHPWTGVASVPQTMFTRVVRLIQEVRIFEQGQLTTRRSGSFPNRPRDFLLSVHMLEEELWSLELPSLHEIANTGDENTPAIHHLLPAETYMFANLNQLYYTSPNLCRRRAKEIIEISEAEGTSDFSWAESQAGLCSALSCSNRNTEKRLMFIGRSILTRLEEIRVSSGTSWVQPLLLLVGSACLPTTPELEGGEEEEILRMRRFVLDRLSYLSIAYLSEPMHCVKLMVLEIFKRLDIGVNVFWMDVLHSMGLVTIIG
;
A
#
# COMPACT_ATOMS: atom_id res chain seq x y z
N MET A 1 13.73 12.78 -9.51
CA MET A 1 14.20 11.41 -9.24
C MET A 1 15.17 11.50 -8.07
N LEU A 2 14.66 11.55 -6.83
CA LEU A 2 15.47 11.86 -5.64
C LEU A 2 15.89 10.61 -4.83
N GLU A 3 15.25 9.46 -5.07
CA GLU A 3 15.45 8.23 -4.28
C GLU A 3 16.28 7.16 -5.00
N LEU A 4 16.33 7.22 -6.33
CA LEU A 4 16.75 6.08 -7.14
C LEU A 4 18.26 6.08 -7.44
N SER A 5 18.98 7.21 -7.36
CA SER A 5 20.39 7.21 -7.79
C SER A 5 21.33 6.49 -6.82
N THR A 6 21.05 6.44 -5.52
CA THR A 6 21.93 5.77 -4.55
C THR A 6 21.80 4.24 -4.65
N SER A 7 20.58 3.75 -4.78
CA SER A 7 20.31 2.31 -4.97
C SER A 7 20.79 1.76 -6.31
N TRP A 8 20.98 2.63 -7.32
CA TRP A 8 21.59 2.27 -8.61
C TRP A 8 23.08 1.93 -8.49
N HIS A 9 23.79 2.49 -7.51
CA HIS A 9 25.21 2.21 -7.29
C HIS A 9 25.43 1.15 -6.20
N ASN A 10 24.53 1.09 -5.22
CA ASN A 10 24.55 0.08 -4.17
C ASN A 10 23.11 -0.23 -3.75
N VAL A 11 22.61 -1.41 -4.09
CA VAL A 11 21.23 -1.82 -3.79
C VAL A 11 20.90 -1.80 -2.29
N LYS A 12 21.92 -1.90 -1.43
CA LYS A 12 21.76 -1.82 0.04
C LYS A 12 21.69 -0.40 0.58
N ASP A 13 21.99 0.60 -0.24
CA ASP A 13 21.87 2.01 0.14
C ASP A 13 20.41 2.46 -0.03
N LEU A 14 19.71 2.53 1.11
CA LEU A 14 18.33 2.97 1.18
C LEU A 14 18.17 4.50 1.10
N GLY A 15 19.27 5.26 0.99
CA GLY A 15 19.23 6.72 0.94
C GLY A 15 18.72 7.38 2.23
N ILE A 16 18.74 6.68 3.37
CA ILE A 16 18.16 7.16 4.64
C ILE A 16 18.76 8.50 5.09
N ALA A 17 20.07 8.70 4.89
CA ALA A 17 20.70 9.98 5.21
C ALA A 17 20.13 11.13 4.38
N HIS A 18 19.79 10.89 3.11
CA HIS A 18 19.15 11.87 2.25
C HIS A 18 17.69 12.12 2.65
N LEU A 19 16.95 11.07 2.98
CA LEU A 19 15.58 11.19 3.51
C LEU A 19 15.58 12.06 4.77
N GLN A 20 16.47 11.79 5.72
CA GLN A 20 16.60 12.57 6.96
C GLN A 20 17.00 14.02 6.67
N ALA A 21 17.93 14.25 5.74
CA ALA A 21 18.33 15.60 5.35
C ALA A 21 17.15 16.39 4.75
N VAL A 22 16.39 15.79 3.83
CA VAL A 22 15.20 16.41 3.22
C VAL A 22 14.11 16.66 4.26
N GLN A 23 13.84 15.70 5.14
CA GLN A 23 12.90 15.87 6.26
C GLN A 23 13.32 17.03 7.18
N ASN A 24 14.61 17.18 7.48
CA ASN A 24 15.09 18.28 8.32
C ASN A 24 14.96 19.63 7.60
N VAL A 25 15.26 19.70 6.30
CA VAL A 25 15.09 20.92 5.50
C VAL A 25 13.62 21.33 5.46
N ILE A 26 12.72 20.40 5.21
CA ILE A 26 11.27 20.67 5.16
C ILE A 26 10.78 21.14 6.55
N LEU A 27 11.33 20.61 7.64
CA LEU A 27 10.94 20.98 9.02
C LEU A 27 11.38 22.41 9.28
N ASN A 28 12.63 22.70 8.94
CA ASN A 28 13.21 24.01 9.15
C ASN A 28 12.54 25.06 8.26
N CYS A 29 12.21 24.74 7.01
CA CYS A 29 11.46 25.63 6.13
C CYS A 29 10.04 25.92 6.66
N ALA A 30 9.36 24.93 7.24
CA ALA A 30 8.07 25.13 7.87
C ALA A 30 8.15 26.04 9.13
N VAL A 31 9.28 26.00 9.84
CA VAL A 31 9.54 26.82 11.04
C VAL A 31 10.00 28.24 10.68
N GLU A 32 10.74 28.42 9.58
CA GLU A 32 11.37 29.71 9.20
C GLU A 32 10.51 30.58 8.27
N SER A 33 9.39 30.08 7.73
CA SER A 33 8.55 30.87 6.83
C SER A 33 7.79 31.98 7.58
N PRO A 34 8.09 33.28 7.35
CA PRO A 34 7.47 34.40 8.09
C PRO A 34 5.97 34.57 7.80
N ASP A 35 5.46 33.95 6.73
CA ASP A 35 4.03 33.92 6.35
C ASP A 35 3.31 32.64 6.81
N GLY A 36 4.00 31.71 7.49
CA GLY A 36 3.44 30.40 7.88
C GLY A 36 3.14 29.48 6.68
N SER A 37 3.76 29.73 5.52
CA SER A 37 3.54 28.91 4.33
C SER A 37 4.13 27.51 4.53
N GLN A 38 3.28 26.50 4.42
CA GLN A 38 3.68 25.10 4.44
C GLN A 38 4.61 24.81 3.27
N PRO A 39 5.56 23.86 3.41
CA PRO A 39 6.30 23.32 2.28
C PRO A 39 5.32 22.89 1.18
N PRO A 40 5.63 23.09 -0.11
CA PRO A 40 4.66 22.86 -1.16
C PRO A 40 4.24 21.39 -1.15
N ASP A 41 2.93 21.14 -1.27
CA ASP A 41 2.28 19.83 -1.12
C ASP A 41 2.99 18.71 -1.89
N PHE A 42 3.57 19.03 -3.05
CA PHE A 42 4.43 18.14 -3.83
C PHE A 42 5.51 17.43 -3.00
N PHE A 43 6.28 18.15 -2.18
CA PHE A 43 7.36 17.53 -1.40
C PHE A 43 6.83 16.70 -0.23
N ASN A 44 5.68 17.09 0.35
CA ASN A 44 5.03 16.31 1.40
C ASN A 44 4.57 14.96 0.84
N GLU A 45 3.94 14.97 -0.33
CA GLU A 45 3.51 13.76 -1.01
C GLU A 45 4.69 12.88 -1.46
N ALA A 46 5.78 13.49 -1.94
CA ALA A 46 7.02 12.75 -2.22
C ALA A 46 7.58 12.06 -0.98
N LEU A 47 7.59 12.76 0.16
CA LEU A 47 8.02 12.18 1.43
C LEU A 47 7.11 11.05 1.91
N ILE A 48 5.80 11.12 1.67
CA ILE A 48 4.87 10.02 2.01
C ILE A 48 5.29 8.75 1.28
N TYR A 49 5.51 8.82 -0.03
CA TYR A 49 5.94 7.68 -0.82
C TYR A 49 7.31 7.16 -0.35
N TRP A 50 8.30 8.04 -0.20
CA TRP A 50 9.65 7.64 0.23
C TRP A 50 9.61 6.95 1.60
N LYS A 51 8.86 7.56 2.53
CA LYS A 51 8.68 7.05 3.89
C LYS A 51 8.06 5.66 3.87
N MET A 52 7.04 5.44 3.04
CA MET A 52 6.39 4.14 2.89
C MET A 52 7.38 3.07 2.45
N ILE A 53 8.11 3.29 1.34
CA ILE A 53 9.07 2.30 0.82
C ILE A 53 10.21 2.05 1.80
N THR A 54 10.72 3.10 2.46
CA THR A 54 11.83 2.95 3.42
C THR A 54 11.38 2.19 4.67
N CYS A 55 10.16 2.43 5.16
CA CYS A 55 9.62 1.72 6.33
C CYS A 55 9.48 0.21 6.10
N VAL A 56 9.12 -0.19 4.88
CA VAL A 56 9.09 -1.62 4.51
C VAL A 56 10.45 -2.30 4.70
N LEU A 57 11.54 -1.56 4.53
CA LEU A 57 12.89 -2.13 4.43
C LEU A 57 13.73 -1.94 5.68
N ASN A 58 13.42 -0.94 6.49
CA ASN A 58 14.22 -0.62 7.67
C ASN A 58 13.35 -0.16 8.84
N GLU A 59 13.32 -1.02 9.85
CA GLU A 59 12.62 -0.84 11.13
C GLU A 59 13.22 0.29 11.99
N ASN A 60 14.49 0.66 11.76
CA ASN A 60 15.21 1.64 12.56
C ASN A 60 15.06 3.09 12.11
N VAL A 61 14.44 3.33 10.95
CA VAL A 61 14.20 4.69 10.44
C VAL A 61 13.44 5.43 11.52
N THR A 62 14.05 6.46 12.13
CA THR A 62 13.38 7.33 13.09
C THR A 62 12.50 8.30 12.35
N LEU A 63 11.23 8.34 12.74
CA LEU A 63 10.19 8.93 11.93
C LEU A 63 9.73 10.14 12.70
N ASN A 64 10.10 11.33 12.22
CA ASN A 64 9.39 12.51 12.69
C ASN A 64 7.93 12.37 12.26
N ASP A 65 7.03 12.61 13.21
CA ASP A 65 5.58 12.52 13.06
C ASP A 65 5.02 13.68 12.23
N TYR A 66 5.62 13.91 11.06
CA TYR A 66 5.04 14.76 10.02
C TYR A 66 3.63 14.34 9.62
N SER A 67 3.33 13.03 9.71
CA SER A 67 2.00 12.48 9.42
C SER A 67 0.93 12.94 10.40
N VAL A 68 1.31 13.40 11.61
CA VAL A 68 0.36 13.92 12.60
C VAL A 68 0.07 15.42 12.36
N GLN A 69 0.96 16.11 11.62
CA GLN A 69 0.78 17.52 11.28
C GLN A 69 0.25 17.74 9.86
N TYR A 70 0.44 16.77 8.97
CA TYR A 70 -0.14 16.76 7.63
C TYR A 70 -1.45 15.98 7.66
N GLU A 71 -2.55 16.66 7.99
CA GLU A 71 -3.84 16.25 7.43
C GLU A 71 -3.73 16.52 5.92
N PRO A 72 -3.88 15.51 5.05
CA PRO A 72 -4.04 15.76 3.63
C PRO A 72 -5.36 16.50 3.48
N GLN A 73 -5.31 17.83 3.53
CA GLN A 73 -6.37 18.62 2.95
C GLN A 73 -6.44 18.18 1.48
N PRO A 74 -7.65 17.94 0.93
CA PRO A 74 -7.79 17.62 -0.48
C PRO A 74 -6.95 18.61 -1.27
N SER A 75 -5.92 18.09 -1.96
CA SER A 75 -4.80 18.83 -2.51
C SER A 75 -5.25 20.17 -3.06
N GLY A 76 -4.53 21.23 -2.68
CA GLY A 76 -4.94 22.61 -2.83
C GLY A 76 -5.74 22.89 -4.10
N VAL A 77 -6.82 23.64 -3.94
CA VAL A 77 -7.47 24.40 -5.00
C VAL A 77 -6.36 25.22 -5.67
N ALA A 78 -5.71 24.64 -6.68
CA ALA A 78 -4.87 25.37 -7.58
C ALA A 78 -5.85 26.24 -8.35
N THR A 79 -6.10 27.43 -7.81
CA THR A 79 -6.85 28.49 -8.48
C THR A 79 -6.04 28.87 -9.71
N CYS A 80 -6.16 28.08 -10.78
CA CYS A 80 -5.95 28.59 -12.11
C CYS A 80 -6.90 29.79 -12.20
N LYS A 81 -6.34 31.00 -12.29
CA LYS A 81 -7.07 32.27 -12.43
C LYS A 81 -7.85 32.39 -13.76
N CYS A 82 -8.30 31.27 -14.30
CA CYS A 82 -9.16 31.14 -15.46
C CYS A 82 -10.38 30.28 -15.07
N LEU A 83 -11.09 30.67 -14.01
CA LEU A 83 -12.36 30.03 -13.67
C LEU A 83 -13.47 30.69 -14.51
N THR A 84 -13.90 29.97 -15.54
CA THR A 84 -15.26 30.09 -16.06
C THR A 84 -16.23 29.57 -15.00
N LEU A 85 -17.32 30.30 -14.78
CA LEU A 85 -18.39 30.01 -13.83
C LEU A 85 -18.91 28.56 -14.02
N GLY A 86 -18.62 27.65 -13.09
CA GLY A 86 -19.20 26.30 -13.04
C GLY A 86 -18.23 25.09 -13.02
N SER A 87 -16.91 25.27 -13.04
CA SER A 87 -15.97 24.14 -12.97
C SER A 87 -15.67 23.73 -11.52
N VAL A 88 -15.99 22.49 -11.15
CA VAL A 88 -15.47 21.83 -9.94
C VAL A 88 -13.93 21.76 -10.06
N ALA A 89 -13.21 22.06 -8.99
CA ALA A 89 -11.74 21.99 -8.98
C ALA A 89 -11.31 20.51 -9.11
N GLN A 90 -10.50 20.19 -10.12
CA GLN A 90 -9.98 18.84 -10.32
C GLN A 90 -8.68 18.62 -9.53
N ILE A 91 -8.55 17.45 -8.92
CA ILE A 91 -7.39 16.99 -8.16
C ILE A 91 -6.24 16.66 -9.10
N ARG A 92 -5.11 17.33 -8.94
CA ARG A 92 -3.88 17.00 -9.68
C ARG A 92 -3.20 15.80 -9.03
N SER A 93 -3.03 14.72 -9.79
CA SER A 93 -2.31 13.54 -9.33
C SER A 93 -0.81 13.84 -9.20
N HIS A 94 -0.23 13.45 -8.06
CA HIS A 94 1.19 13.54 -7.85
C HIS A 94 1.91 12.33 -8.49
N PRO A 95 3.16 12.45 -8.98
CA PRO A 95 3.82 11.36 -9.70
C PRO A 95 4.01 10.06 -8.89
N TRP A 96 4.14 10.17 -7.57
CA TRP A 96 4.52 9.08 -6.66
C TRP A 96 3.38 8.54 -5.81
N THR A 97 2.61 9.46 -5.25
CA THR A 97 1.41 9.16 -4.46
C THR A 97 0.18 9.04 -5.35
N GLY A 98 0.13 9.66 -6.54
CA GLY A 98 -1.07 9.71 -7.36
C GLY A 98 -2.19 10.40 -6.61
N VAL A 99 -3.28 9.67 -6.36
CA VAL A 99 -4.36 10.03 -5.41
C VAL A 99 -4.38 9.09 -4.19
N ALA A 100 -3.29 8.36 -3.96
CA ALA A 100 -3.12 7.34 -2.95
C ALA A 100 -2.35 7.82 -1.70
N SER A 101 -2.15 9.12 -1.49
CA SER A 101 -1.40 9.65 -0.35
C SER A 101 -1.92 9.14 1.01
N VAL A 102 -3.24 9.10 1.19
CA VAL A 102 -3.88 8.59 2.42
C VAL A 102 -3.72 7.06 2.54
N PRO A 103 -4.08 6.24 1.53
CA PRO A 103 -3.82 4.79 1.56
C PRO A 103 -2.34 4.40 1.77
N GLN A 104 -1.39 5.14 1.20
CA GLN A 104 0.06 4.91 1.38
C GLN A 104 0.53 5.26 2.79
N THR A 105 -0.03 6.32 3.38
CA THR A 105 0.21 6.67 4.79
C THR A 105 -0.33 5.58 5.71
N MET A 106 -1.53 5.06 5.43
CA MET A 106 -2.09 3.90 6.14
C MET A 106 -1.18 2.67 6.00
N PHE A 107 -0.71 2.40 4.79
CA PHE A 107 0.19 1.28 4.52
C PHE A 107 1.45 1.35 5.38
N THR A 108 2.05 2.54 5.46
CA THR A 108 3.21 2.80 6.33
C THR A 108 2.91 2.49 7.81
N ARG A 109 1.75 2.93 8.32
CA ARG A 109 1.35 2.71 9.73
C ARG A 109 1.10 1.23 10.02
N VAL A 110 0.43 0.53 9.10
CA VAL A 110 0.15 -0.91 9.20
C VAL A 110 1.45 -1.72 9.20
N VAL A 111 2.35 -1.45 8.26
CA VAL A 111 3.65 -2.15 8.15
C VAL A 111 4.46 -2.02 9.43
N ARG A 112 4.58 -0.81 9.99
CA ARG A 112 5.32 -0.59 11.23
C ARG A 112 4.73 -1.32 12.41
N LEU A 113 3.42 -1.25 12.57
CA LEU A 113 2.73 -1.93 13.65
C LEU A 113 3.02 -3.44 13.60
N ILE A 114 3.06 -4.02 12.40
CA ILE A 114 3.39 -5.43 12.19
C ILE A 114 4.87 -5.72 12.49
N GLN A 115 5.79 -4.89 12.01
CA GLN A 115 7.22 -5.03 12.28
C GLN A 115 7.52 -4.97 13.79
N GLU A 116 6.97 -3.98 14.49
CA GLU A 116 7.17 -3.79 15.94
C GLU A 116 6.71 -5.01 16.75
N VAL A 117 5.57 -5.60 16.41
CA VAL A 117 5.10 -6.83 17.06
C VAL A 117 6.03 -8.01 16.76
N ARG A 118 6.49 -8.15 15.52
CA ARG A 118 7.40 -9.25 15.16
C ARG A 118 8.74 -9.14 15.90
N ILE A 119 9.28 -7.93 16.08
CA ILE A 119 10.49 -7.69 16.88
C ILE A 119 10.24 -8.08 18.35
N PHE A 120 9.08 -7.72 18.90
CA PHE A 120 8.69 -8.07 20.27
C PHE A 120 8.58 -9.60 20.45
N GLU A 121 7.89 -10.29 19.55
CA GLU A 121 7.72 -11.75 19.58
C GLU A 121 9.05 -12.50 19.45
N GLN A 122 10.02 -11.96 18.71
CA GLN A 122 11.35 -12.53 18.55
C GLN A 122 12.28 -12.26 19.75
N GLY A 123 11.82 -11.54 20.78
CA GLY A 123 12.59 -11.30 22.01
C GLY A 123 13.83 -10.41 21.84
N GLN A 124 13.91 -9.63 20.74
CA GLN A 124 15.09 -8.82 20.41
C GLN A 124 15.17 -7.46 21.13
N LEU A 125 14.23 -7.15 22.04
CA LEU A 125 14.22 -5.91 22.80
C LEU A 125 15.25 -5.91 23.94
N THR A 126 16.52 -5.76 23.58
CA THR A 126 17.52 -5.22 24.50
C THR A 126 17.51 -3.69 24.38
N THR A 127 16.76 -3.05 25.28
CA THR A 127 16.97 -1.65 25.69
C THR A 127 16.63 -0.55 24.67
N ARG A 128 15.53 0.18 24.99
CA ARG A 128 15.32 1.63 24.78
C ARG A 128 14.84 2.11 23.40
N ARG A 129 13.52 2.25 23.25
CA ARG A 129 12.89 3.44 22.65
C ARG A 129 11.65 3.85 23.43
N SER A 130 11.71 5.08 23.94
CA SER A 130 10.62 5.83 24.58
C SER A 130 9.85 6.54 23.48
N GLY A 131 8.55 6.27 23.38
CA GLY A 131 7.64 6.94 22.46
C GLY A 131 6.40 6.10 22.19
N SER A 132 5.38 6.22 23.05
CA SER A 132 3.97 5.88 22.83
C SER A 132 3.64 4.68 21.93
N PHE A 133 3.98 3.45 22.34
CA PHE A 133 3.57 2.24 21.61
C PHE A 133 3.18 1.09 22.56
N PRO A 134 2.40 0.11 22.06
CA PRO A 134 1.73 -0.90 22.85
C PRO A 134 2.72 -1.80 23.61
N ASN A 135 2.98 -1.50 24.88
CA ASN A 135 3.81 -2.34 25.76
C ASN A 135 3.16 -3.71 26.06
N ARG A 136 1.98 -4.00 25.49
CA ARG A 136 1.17 -5.20 25.73
C ARG A 136 0.46 -5.67 24.46
N PRO A 137 0.27 -6.99 24.26
CA PRO A 137 -0.51 -7.55 23.14
C PRO A 137 -1.92 -6.96 22.98
N ARG A 138 -2.54 -6.50 24.07
CA ARG A 138 -3.85 -5.82 24.05
C ARG A 138 -3.80 -4.51 23.28
N ASP A 139 -2.74 -3.73 23.49
CA ASP A 139 -2.62 -2.40 22.91
C ASP A 139 -2.36 -2.53 21.39
N PHE A 140 -1.66 -3.58 20.94
CA PHE A 140 -1.53 -3.93 19.52
C PHE A 140 -2.88 -4.23 18.86
N LEU A 141 -3.72 -5.06 19.50
CA LEU A 141 -5.05 -5.39 18.95
C LEU A 141 -5.94 -4.16 18.83
N LEU A 142 -5.84 -3.22 19.78
CA LEU A 142 -6.52 -1.93 19.70
C LEU A 142 -6.00 -1.09 18.54
N SER A 143 -4.68 -0.99 18.35
CA SER A 143 -4.08 -0.28 17.22
C SER A 143 -4.48 -0.86 15.87
N VAL A 144 -4.47 -2.20 15.73
CA VAL A 144 -4.93 -2.91 14.51
C VAL A 144 -6.40 -2.59 14.22
N HIS A 145 -7.24 -2.62 15.25
CA HIS A 145 -8.66 -2.31 15.11
C HIS A 145 -8.91 -0.86 14.70
N MET A 146 -8.23 0.11 15.33
CA MET A 146 -8.34 1.53 14.96
C MET A 146 -7.91 1.77 13.51
N LEU A 147 -6.81 1.17 13.07
CA LEU A 147 -6.35 1.28 11.68
C LEU A 147 -7.34 0.67 10.70
N GLU A 148 -8.01 -0.42 11.08
CA GLU A 148 -9.05 -1.03 10.25
C GLU A 148 -10.28 -0.11 10.11
N GLU A 149 -10.81 0.40 11.23
CA GLU A 149 -11.97 1.32 11.19
C GLU A 149 -11.64 2.60 10.41
N GLU A 150 -10.45 3.18 10.63
CA GLU A 150 -9.98 4.33 9.88
C GLU A 150 -9.94 4.03 8.37
N LEU A 151 -9.41 2.87 7.98
CA LEU A 151 -9.35 2.44 6.59
C LEU A 151 -10.74 2.26 5.97
N TRP A 152 -11.69 1.67 6.69
CA TRP A 152 -13.07 1.53 6.21
C TRP A 152 -13.82 2.87 6.10
N SER A 153 -13.37 3.90 6.83
CA SER A 153 -13.93 5.26 6.74
C SER A 153 -13.34 6.13 5.64
N LEU A 154 -12.30 5.68 4.94
CA LEU A 154 -11.67 6.46 3.87
C LEU A 154 -12.52 6.45 2.60
N GLU A 155 -12.64 7.62 1.99
CA GLU A 155 -13.22 7.79 0.66
C GLU A 155 -12.11 8.14 -0.34
N LEU A 156 -12.06 7.40 -1.44
CA LEU A 156 -11.18 7.73 -2.57
C LEU A 156 -11.89 8.69 -3.52
N PRO A 157 -11.16 9.59 -4.19
CA PRO A 157 -11.75 10.47 -5.18
C PRO A 157 -12.33 9.65 -6.33
N SER A 158 -13.47 10.09 -6.83
CA SER A 158 -14.09 9.53 -8.02
C SER A 158 -13.30 9.90 -9.27
N LEU A 159 -13.48 9.12 -10.35
CA LEU A 159 -12.70 9.30 -11.58
C LEU A 159 -12.84 10.70 -12.21
N HIS A 160 -13.98 11.36 -12.04
CA HIS A 160 -14.25 12.68 -12.62
C HIS A 160 -13.61 13.84 -11.84
N GLU A 161 -13.25 13.61 -10.57
CA GLU A 161 -12.54 14.56 -9.73
C GLU A 161 -11.05 14.59 -10.04
N ILE A 162 -10.51 13.56 -10.69
CA ILE A 162 -9.10 13.46 -11.04
C ILE A 162 -8.81 14.23 -12.33
N ALA A 163 -7.86 15.17 -12.26
CA ALA A 163 -7.44 15.96 -13.40
C ALA A 163 -6.79 15.08 -14.48
N ASN A 164 -7.07 15.39 -15.74
CA ASN A 164 -6.36 14.79 -16.86
C ASN A 164 -4.93 15.36 -16.91
N THR A 165 -3.93 14.48 -16.84
CA THR A 165 -2.50 14.84 -16.89
C THR A 165 -2.03 15.26 -18.28
N GLY A 166 -2.81 14.93 -19.33
CA GLY A 166 -2.41 15.09 -20.73
C GLY A 166 -1.51 13.98 -21.25
N ASP A 167 -1.15 12.99 -20.41
CA ASP A 167 -0.41 11.80 -20.84
C ASP A 167 -1.38 10.70 -21.28
N GLU A 168 -1.40 10.41 -22.58
CA GLU A 168 -2.24 9.35 -23.16
C GLU A 168 -1.91 7.95 -22.61
N ASN A 169 -0.68 7.73 -22.12
CA ASN A 169 -0.28 6.47 -21.50
C ASN A 169 -0.71 6.36 -20.03
N THR A 170 -1.09 7.48 -19.40
CA THR A 170 -1.45 7.55 -17.99
C THR A 170 -2.77 8.32 -17.80
N PRO A 171 -3.88 7.76 -18.30
CA PRO A 171 -5.21 8.31 -18.01
C PRO A 171 -5.51 8.34 -16.51
N ALA A 172 -6.47 9.17 -16.10
CA ALA A 172 -6.86 9.36 -14.70
C ALA A 172 -7.09 8.05 -13.91
N ILE A 173 -7.68 7.04 -14.55
CA ILE A 173 -7.92 5.72 -13.95
C ILE A 173 -6.62 5.02 -13.51
N HIS A 174 -5.50 5.24 -14.19
CA HIS A 174 -4.20 4.68 -13.80
C HIS A 174 -3.63 5.31 -12.51
N HIS A 175 -4.19 6.42 -12.02
CA HIS A 175 -3.88 7.00 -10.71
C HIS A 175 -4.83 6.51 -9.61
N LEU A 176 -6.09 6.24 -9.96
CA LEU A 176 -7.08 5.69 -9.04
C LEU A 176 -6.78 4.22 -8.70
N LEU A 177 -6.49 3.39 -9.69
CA LEU A 177 -6.23 1.96 -9.49
C LEU A 177 -5.13 1.65 -8.44
N PRO A 178 -3.97 2.34 -8.42
CA PRO A 178 -3.01 2.19 -7.32
C PRO A 178 -3.57 2.56 -5.96
N ALA A 179 -4.38 3.62 -5.85
CA ALA A 179 -5.02 4.02 -4.58
C ALA A 179 -5.96 2.92 -4.07
N GLU A 180 -6.80 2.38 -4.95
CA GLU A 180 -7.65 1.24 -4.64
C GLU A 180 -6.82 0.03 -4.19
N THR A 181 -5.73 -0.24 -4.91
CA THR A 181 -4.85 -1.37 -4.63
C THR A 181 -4.17 -1.24 -3.27
N TYR A 182 -3.76 -0.02 -2.86
CA TYR A 182 -3.26 0.23 -1.52
C TYR A 182 -4.34 -0.01 -0.44
N MET A 183 -5.61 0.30 -0.69
CA MET A 183 -6.70 -0.05 0.23
C MET A 183 -6.77 -1.56 0.48
N PHE A 184 -6.76 -2.36 -0.59
CA PHE A 184 -6.75 -3.82 -0.49
C PHE A 184 -5.47 -4.34 0.17
N ALA A 185 -4.31 -3.75 -0.14
CA ALA A 185 -3.04 -4.15 0.45
C ALA A 185 -2.98 -3.89 1.97
N ASN A 186 -3.58 -2.79 2.44
CA ASN A 186 -3.74 -2.53 3.87
C ASN A 186 -4.62 -3.58 4.54
N LEU A 187 -5.81 -3.84 3.99
CA LEU A 187 -6.73 -4.88 4.50
C LEU A 187 -6.07 -6.25 4.52
N ASN A 188 -5.35 -6.60 3.47
CA ASN A 188 -4.65 -7.88 3.37
C ASN A 188 -3.69 -8.09 4.54
N GLN A 189 -2.86 -7.08 4.83
CA GLN A 189 -1.88 -7.16 5.91
C GLN A 189 -2.53 -7.22 7.29
N LEU A 190 -3.56 -6.41 7.52
CA LEU A 190 -4.32 -6.41 8.78
C LEU A 190 -5.00 -7.76 9.02
N TYR A 191 -5.66 -8.31 8.00
CA TYR A 191 -6.38 -9.58 8.11
C TYR A 191 -5.48 -10.81 8.14
N TYR A 192 -4.33 -10.75 7.46
CA TYR A 192 -3.30 -11.78 7.58
C TYR A 192 -2.75 -11.81 9.02
N THR A 193 -2.44 -10.64 9.58
CA THR A 193 -1.86 -10.54 10.93
C THR A 193 -2.87 -10.82 12.04
N SER A 194 -4.13 -10.43 11.83
CA SER A 194 -5.23 -10.66 12.78
C SER A 194 -6.43 -11.32 12.07
N PRO A 195 -6.45 -12.65 11.93
CA PRO A 195 -7.58 -13.39 11.34
C PRO A 195 -8.91 -13.14 12.04
N ASN A 196 -8.87 -12.88 13.35
CA ASN A 196 -10.06 -12.56 14.15
C ASN A 196 -10.70 -11.23 13.73
N LEU A 197 -9.88 -10.26 13.33
CA LEU A 197 -10.35 -8.98 12.81
C LEU A 197 -11.19 -9.18 11.54
N CYS A 198 -10.67 -9.98 10.60
CA CYS A 198 -11.37 -10.34 9.37
C CYS A 198 -12.70 -11.08 9.65
N ARG A 199 -12.71 -12.00 10.63
CA ARG A 199 -13.93 -12.73 11.03
C ARG A 199 -14.97 -11.82 11.66
N ARG A 200 -14.54 -10.88 12.50
CA ARG A 200 -15.41 -9.87 13.12
C ARG A 200 -16.07 -9.01 12.03
N ARG A 201 -15.26 -8.42 11.14
CA ARG A 201 -15.77 -7.58 10.05
C ARG A 201 -16.76 -8.32 9.17
N ALA A 202 -16.46 -9.56 8.80
CA ALA A 202 -17.38 -10.36 7.99
C ALA A 202 -18.74 -10.58 8.66
N LYS A 203 -18.79 -10.75 10.00
CA LYS A 203 -20.06 -10.84 10.73
C LYS A 203 -20.82 -9.52 10.71
N GLU A 204 -20.13 -8.41 10.94
CA GLU A 204 -20.73 -7.07 10.90
C GLU A 204 -21.35 -6.77 9.53
N ILE A 205 -20.66 -7.10 8.43
CA ILE A 205 -21.20 -6.88 7.08
C ILE A 205 -22.44 -7.75 6.83
N ILE A 206 -22.47 -9.00 7.30
CA ILE A 206 -23.66 -9.87 7.21
C ILE A 206 -24.82 -9.27 8.00
N GLU A 207 -24.58 -8.85 9.24
CA GLU A 207 -25.60 -8.26 10.11
C GLU A 207 -26.17 -6.95 9.52
N ILE A 208 -25.32 -6.09 8.95
CA ILE A 208 -25.75 -4.85 8.28
C ILE A 208 -26.57 -5.16 7.02
N SER A 209 -26.13 -6.13 6.21
CA SER A 209 -26.83 -6.52 4.98
C SER A 209 -28.21 -7.14 5.24
N GLU A 210 -28.42 -7.75 6.41
CA GLU A 210 -29.72 -8.31 6.82
C GLU A 210 -30.66 -7.24 7.41
N ALA A 211 -30.10 -6.17 7.99
CA ALA A 211 -30.85 -5.13 8.69
C ALA A 211 -31.27 -3.95 7.79
N GLU A 212 -30.45 -3.58 6.80
CA GLU A 212 -30.70 -2.43 5.92
C GLU A 212 -30.83 -2.89 4.46
N GLY A 213 -31.98 -2.61 3.85
CA GLY A 213 -32.12 -2.64 2.40
C GLY A 213 -31.23 -1.55 1.78
N THR A 214 -30.00 -1.94 1.43
CA THR A 214 -29.00 -1.20 0.65
C THR A 214 -28.83 0.27 1.04
N SER A 215 -27.96 0.54 2.01
CA SER A 215 -27.37 1.86 2.22
C SER A 215 -26.24 2.11 1.21
N ASP A 216 -26.31 3.26 0.53
CA ASP A 216 -25.27 3.80 -0.35
C ASP A 216 -24.03 4.14 0.49
N PHE A 217 -22.93 3.40 0.28
CA PHE A 217 -21.62 3.85 0.74
C PHE A 217 -20.88 4.54 -0.44
N SER A 218 -20.36 5.74 -0.22
CA SER A 218 -19.32 6.33 -1.08
C SER A 218 -18.08 5.43 -0.92
N TRP A 219 -17.49 4.91 -2.02
CA TRP A 219 -16.62 3.69 -2.11
C TRP A 219 -17.36 2.33 -2.26
N ALA A 220 -18.71 2.28 -2.17
CA ALA A 220 -19.50 1.03 -2.17
C ALA A 220 -19.45 0.22 -3.45
N GLU A 221 -19.36 0.82 -4.64
CA GLU A 221 -19.50 0.02 -5.88
C GLU A 221 -18.31 -0.93 -6.08
N SER A 222 -17.10 -0.50 -5.71
CA SER A 222 -15.91 -1.36 -5.69
C SER A 222 -15.87 -2.30 -4.48
N GLN A 223 -16.50 -1.89 -3.36
CA GLN A 223 -16.66 -2.72 -2.18
C GLN A 223 -17.79 -3.73 -2.26
N ALA A 224 -18.79 -3.59 -3.14
CA ALA A 224 -19.88 -4.56 -3.22
C ALA A 224 -19.35 -5.97 -3.46
N GLY A 225 -18.32 -6.09 -4.33
CA GLY A 225 -17.57 -7.33 -4.53
C GLY A 225 -16.78 -7.77 -3.29
N LEU A 226 -16.12 -6.85 -2.58
CA LEU A 226 -15.37 -7.15 -1.36
C LEU A 226 -16.27 -7.54 -0.18
N CYS A 227 -17.31 -6.76 0.11
CA CYS A 227 -18.35 -7.04 1.08
C CYS A 227 -19.03 -8.37 0.76
N SER A 228 -19.40 -8.63 -0.50
CA SER A 228 -19.92 -9.94 -0.92
C SER A 228 -18.91 -11.07 -0.63
N ALA A 229 -17.63 -10.87 -0.96
CA ALA A 229 -16.59 -11.86 -0.72
C ALA A 229 -16.30 -12.09 0.78
N LEU A 230 -16.37 -11.05 1.60
CA LEU A 230 -16.21 -11.13 3.06
C LEU A 230 -17.42 -11.79 3.71
N SER A 231 -18.64 -11.46 3.28
CA SER A 231 -19.92 -11.94 3.81
C SER A 231 -20.26 -13.37 3.42
N CYS A 232 -19.56 -13.97 2.45
CA CYS A 232 -19.74 -15.38 2.11
C CYS A 232 -19.46 -16.28 3.32
N SER A 233 -20.52 -16.75 3.99
CA SER A 233 -20.50 -17.58 5.21
C SER A 233 -19.63 -18.84 5.10
N ASN A 234 -19.44 -19.37 3.88
CA ASN A 234 -18.66 -20.57 3.61
C ASN A 234 -17.14 -20.30 3.35
N ARG A 235 -16.67 -19.04 3.41
CA ARG A 235 -15.24 -18.73 3.20
C ARG A 235 -14.47 -18.68 4.52
N ASN A 236 -13.42 -19.50 4.62
CA ASN A 236 -12.41 -19.36 5.67
C ASN A 236 -11.58 -18.06 5.44
N THR A 237 -10.77 -17.67 6.42
CA THR A 237 -9.93 -16.45 6.32
C THR A 237 -9.00 -16.49 5.11
N GLU A 238 -8.46 -17.65 4.75
CA GLU A 238 -7.57 -17.84 3.60
C GLU A 238 -8.27 -17.51 2.28
N LYS A 239 -9.49 -18.02 2.06
CA LYS A 239 -10.29 -17.70 0.87
C LYS A 239 -10.62 -16.21 0.75
N ARG A 240 -10.72 -15.49 1.87
CA ARG A 240 -10.88 -14.03 1.88
C ARG A 240 -9.57 -13.31 1.52
N LEU A 241 -8.45 -13.75 2.08
CA LEU A 241 -7.13 -13.22 1.73
C LEU A 241 -6.79 -13.44 0.26
N MET A 242 -7.11 -14.61 -0.29
CA MET A 242 -6.99 -14.91 -1.72
C MET A 242 -7.83 -13.94 -2.56
N PHE A 243 -9.08 -13.69 -2.18
CA PHE A 243 -9.92 -12.71 -2.89
C PHE A 243 -9.32 -11.30 -2.86
N ILE A 244 -8.81 -10.86 -1.71
CA ILE A 244 -8.17 -9.53 -1.58
C ILE A 244 -6.91 -9.47 -2.45
N GLY A 245 -6.06 -10.50 -2.41
CA GLY A 245 -4.88 -10.61 -3.26
C GLY A 245 -5.22 -10.61 -4.75
N ARG A 246 -6.32 -11.27 -5.13
CA ARG A 246 -6.82 -11.23 -6.51
C ARG A 246 -7.28 -9.85 -6.91
N SER A 247 -8.02 -9.18 -6.04
CA SER A 247 -8.49 -7.81 -6.23
C SER A 247 -7.34 -6.82 -6.43
N ILE A 248 -6.22 -7.01 -5.72
CA ILE A 248 -4.97 -6.24 -5.92
C ILE A 248 -4.44 -6.44 -7.35
N LEU A 249 -4.27 -7.71 -7.75
CA LEU A 249 -3.59 -8.03 -9.00
C LEU A 249 -4.44 -7.72 -10.24
N THR A 250 -5.76 -7.92 -10.21
CA THR A 250 -6.65 -7.55 -11.32
C THR A 250 -6.60 -6.05 -11.60
N ARG A 251 -6.57 -5.21 -10.56
CA ARG A 251 -6.43 -3.74 -10.72
C ARG A 251 -5.08 -3.34 -11.31
N LEU A 252 -4.01 -4.00 -10.90
CA LEU A 252 -2.69 -3.76 -11.49
C LEU A 252 -2.59 -4.26 -12.93
N GLU A 253 -3.35 -5.30 -13.28
CA GLU A 253 -3.42 -5.83 -14.66
C GLU A 253 -4.10 -4.86 -15.61
N GLU A 254 -5.13 -4.13 -15.15
CA GLU A 254 -5.79 -3.06 -15.91
C GLU A 254 -4.84 -1.91 -16.28
N ILE A 255 -3.81 -1.66 -15.46
CA ILE A 255 -2.82 -0.62 -15.75
C ILE A 255 -1.85 -1.10 -16.83
N ARG A 256 -1.83 -0.39 -17.96
CA ARG A 256 -0.87 -0.66 -19.04
C ARG A 256 0.56 -0.54 -18.56
N VAL A 257 1.44 -1.39 -19.09
CA VAL A 257 2.85 -1.41 -18.68
C VAL A 257 3.63 -0.16 -19.09
N SER A 258 3.17 0.54 -20.12
CA SER A 258 3.69 1.84 -20.55
C SER A 258 3.25 3.01 -19.68
N SER A 259 2.36 2.80 -18.70
CA SER A 259 1.86 3.88 -17.87
C SER A 259 2.96 4.43 -16.95
N GLY A 260 2.91 5.75 -16.73
CA GLY A 260 3.74 6.46 -15.75
C GLY A 260 3.49 6.06 -14.30
N THR A 261 2.45 5.29 -13.98
CA THR A 261 2.26 4.69 -12.64
C THR A 261 2.78 3.25 -12.55
N SER A 262 3.41 2.72 -13.60
CA SER A 262 3.94 1.34 -13.60
C SER A 262 5.05 1.11 -12.58
N TRP A 263 5.88 2.12 -12.31
CA TRP A 263 7.03 1.99 -11.41
C TRP A 263 6.62 1.95 -9.92
N VAL A 264 5.42 2.41 -9.52
CA VAL A 264 4.92 2.27 -8.12
C VAL A 264 4.26 0.92 -7.81
N GLN A 265 4.06 0.08 -8.83
CA GLN A 265 3.38 -1.22 -8.70
C GLN A 265 4.17 -2.36 -8.02
N PRO A 266 5.52 -2.42 -8.06
CA PRO A 266 6.30 -3.58 -7.58
C PRO A 266 5.97 -4.03 -6.15
N LEU A 267 5.80 -3.07 -5.23
CA LEU A 267 5.41 -3.39 -3.84
C LEU A 267 4.03 -4.04 -3.79
N LEU A 268 3.07 -3.53 -4.55
CA LEU A 268 1.71 -4.06 -4.59
C LEU A 268 1.65 -5.43 -5.28
N LEU A 269 2.44 -5.64 -6.33
CA LEU A 269 2.62 -6.95 -6.98
C LEU A 269 3.19 -7.98 -5.99
N LEU A 270 4.16 -7.58 -5.17
CA LEU A 270 4.74 -8.43 -4.13
C LEU A 270 3.69 -8.81 -3.07
N VAL A 271 2.96 -7.82 -2.54
CA VAL A 271 1.90 -8.06 -1.54
C VAL A 271 0.81 -8.98 -2.09
N GLY A 272 0.33 -8.72 -3.31
CA GLY A 272 -0.68 -9.55 -3.98
C GLY A 272 -0.20 -11.00 -4.21
N SER A 273 1.08 -11.20 -4.50
CA SER A 273 1.67 -12.53 -4.75
C SER A 273 1.62 -13.44 -3.54
N ALA A 274 1.71 -12.90 -2.32
CA ALA A 274 1.62 -13.68 -1.08
C ALA A 274 0.25 -14.33 -0.86
N CYS A 275 -0.74 -13.95 -1.66
CA CYS A 275 -2.13 -14.41 -1.55
C CYS A 275 -2.54 -15.40 -2.63
N LEU A 276 -1.58 -15.97 -3.36
CA LEU A 276 -1.83 -16.85 -4.51
C LEU A 276 -1.33 -18.29 -4.24
N PRO A 277 -1.82 -19.02 -3.21
CA PRO A 277 -1.41 -20.39 -2.99
C PRO A 277 -2.02 -21.32 -4.05
N THR A 278 -1.27 -22.34 -4.48
CA THR A 278 -1.81 -23.47 -5.24
C THR A 278 -1.94 -24.65 -4.28
N THR A 279 -3.13 -24.87 -3.73
CA THR A 279 -3.40 -26.00 -2.83
C THR A 279 -4.13 -27.13 -3.58
N PRO A 280 -3.95 -28.39 -3.19
CA PRO A 280 -4.65 -29.52 -3.82
C PRO A 280 -6.18 -29.50 -3.62
N GLU A 281 -6.68 -28.61 -2.75
CA GLU A 281 -8.10 -28.41 -2.46
C GLU A 281 -8.77 -27.42 -3.41
N LEU A 282 -8.01 -26.75 -4.28
CA LEU A 282 -8.56 -25.81 -5.25
C LEU A 282 -9.35 -26.55 -6.33
N GLU A 283 -10.49 -25.96 -6.70
CA GLU A 283 -11.20 -26.38 -7.91
C GLU A 283 -10.37 -26.00 -9.13
N GLY A 284 -10.39 -26.82 -10.19
CA GLY A 284 -9.51 -26.64 -11.35
C GLY A 284 -9.59 -25.25 -12.01
N GLY A 285 -10.75 -24.58 -11.94
CA GLY A 285 -10.89 -23.21 -12.43
C GLY A 285 -10.21 -22.15 -11.53
N GLU A 286 -10.19 -22.34 -10.22
CA GLU A 286 -9.49 -21.44 -9.28
C GLU A 286 -7.97 -21.58 -9.43
N GLU A 287 -7.48 -22.80 -9.61
CA GLU A 287 -6.06 -23.07 -9.84
C GLU A 287 -5.55 -22.45 -11.15
N GLU A 288 -6.28 -22.61 -12.26
CA GLU A 288 -5.92 -22.01 -13.55
C GLU A 288 -5.84 -20.48 -13.46
N GLU A 289 -6.78 -19.88 -12.74
CA GLU A 289 -6.79 -18.44 -12.52
C GLU A 289 -5.60 -17.96 -11.70
N ILE A 290 -5.26 -18.68 -10.63
CA ILE A 290 -4.07 -18.40 -9.81
C ILE A 290 -2.81 -18.47 -10.67
N LEU A 291 -2.67 -19.51 -11.49
CA LEU A 291 -1.50 -19.68 -12.38
C LEU A 291 -1.40 -18.56 -13.42
N ARG A 292 -2.53 -18.11 -14.00
CA ARG A 292 -2.56 -16.93 -14.88
C ARG A 292 -2.03 -15.70 -14.16
N MET A 293 -2.48 -15.45 -12.93
CA MET A 293 -2.08 -14.27 -12.16
C MET A 293 -0.61 -14.31 -11.74
N ARG A 294 -0.12 -15.49 -11.35
CA ARG A 294 1.31 -15.68 -11.06
C ARG A 294 2.15 -15.36 -12.31
N ARG A 295 1.73 -15.80 -13.49
CA ARG A 295 2.39 -15.46 -14.76
C ARG A 295 2.36 -13.96 -15.03
N PHE A 296 1.19 -13.33 -14.88
CA PHE A 296 1.04 -11.88 -14.99
C PHE A 296 2.05 -11.12 -14.13
N VAL A 297 2.17 -11.48 -12.84
CA VAL A 297 3.12 -10.81 -11.93
C VAL A 297 4.56 -10.97 -12.41
N LEU A 298 4.97 -12.19 -12.76
CA LEU A 298 6.34 -12.47 -13.17
C LEU A 298 6.70 -11.77 -14.48
N ASP A 299 5.79 -11.73 -15.45
CA ASP A 299 5.97 -11.04 -16.73
C ASP A 299 6.06 -9.52 -16.50
N ARG A 300 5.18 -8.99 -15.65
CA ARG A 300 5.16 -7.57 -15.28
C ARG A 300 6.49 -7.15 -14.63
N LEU A 301 6.95 -7.87 -13.61
CA LEU A 301 8.22 -7.57 -12.94
C LEU A 301 9.43 -7.74 -13.87
N SER A 302 9.39 -8.72 -14.77
CA SER A 302 10.44 -8.90 -15.79
C SER A 302 10.54 -7.70 -16.72
N TYR A 303 9.39 -7.20 -17.19
CA TYR A 303 9.35 -6.01 -18.02
C TYR A 303 9.89 -4.79 -17.26
N LEU A 304 9.42 -4.54 -16.04
CA LEU A 304 9.85 -3.37 -15.25
C LEU A 304 11.35 -3.42 -14.95
N SER A 305 11.90 -4.59 -14.63
CA SER A 305 13.34 -4.77 -14.42
C SER A 305 14.17 -4.42 -15.66
N ILE A 306 13.72 -4.81 -16.86
CA ILE A 306 14.39 -4.50 -18.12
C ILE A 306 14.21 -3.02 -18.48
N ALA A 307 12.98 -2.50 -18.39
CA ALA A 307 12.63 -1.14 -18.80
C ALA A 307 13.37 -0.09 -17.97
N TYR A 308 13.55 -0.33 -16.67
CA TYR A 308 14.20 0.61 -15.76
C TYR A 308 15.67 0.26 -15.46
N LEU A 309 16.21 -0.82 -16.05
CA LEU A 309 17.55 -1.35 -15.76
C LEU A 309 17.82 -1.43 -14.24
N SER A 310 16.80 -1.83 -13.49
CA SER A 310 16.75 -1.70 -12.04
C SER A 310 17.00 -3.04 -11.37
N GLU A 311 18.16 -3.15 -10.70
CA GLU A 311 18.50 -4.30 -9.85
C GLU A 311 17.48 -4.51 -8.71
N PRO A 312 16.95 -3.47 -8.04
CA PRO A 312 15.87 -3.66 -7.08
C PRO A 312 14.63 -4.36 -7.65
N MET A 313 14.23 -4.05 -8.89
CA MET A 313 13.08 -4.74 -9.54
C MET A 313 13.36 -6.22 -9.78
N HIS A 314 14.63 -6.56 -10.07
CA HIS A 314 15.05 -7.95 -10.16
C HIS A 314 14.95 -8.65 -8.79
N CYS A 315 15.35 -7.98 -7.70
CA CYS A 315 15.20 -8.51 -6.34
C CYS A 315 13.72 -8.79 -6.00
N VAL A 316 12.80 -7.89 -6.34
CA VAL A 316 11.35 -8.10 -6.13
C VAL A 316 10.86 -9.35 -6.87
N LYS A 317 11.31 -9.56 -8.11
CA LYS A 317 10.98 -10.77 -8.87
C LYS A 317 11.48 -12.05 -8.18
N LEU A 318 12.72 -12.03 -7.66
CA LEU A 318 13.27 -13.17 -6.91
C LEU A 318 12.48 -13.45 -5.63
N MET A 319 12.02 -12.41 -4.93
CA MET A 319 11.15 -12.57 -3.77
C MET A 319 9.81 -13.20 -4.12
N VAL A 320 9.16 -12.77 -5.21
CA VAL A 320 7.90 -13.36 -5.67
C VAL A 320 8.07 -14.84 -6.02
N LEU A 321 9.17 -15.20 -6.68
CA LEU A 321 9.47 -16.61 -6.99
C LEU A 321 9.64 -17.45 -5.71
N GLU A 322 10.32 -16.91 -4.69
CA GLU A 322 10.49 -17.59 -3.41
C GLU A 322 9.16 -17.68 -2.63
N ILE A 323 8.31 -16.65 -2.69
CA ILE A 323 6.94 -16.70 -2.14
C ILE A 323 6.17 -17.86 -2.78
N PHE A 324 6.11 -17.93 -4.11
CA PHE A 324 5.39 -19.00 -4.81
C PHE A 324 5.94 -20.38 -4.44
N LYS A 325 7.26 -20.55 -4.43
CA LYS A 325 7.89 -21.81 -4.03
C LYS A 325 7.48 -22.25 -2.61
N ARG A 326 7.40 -21.32 -1.65
CA ARG A 326 6.96 -21.62 -0.28
C ARG A 326 5.47 -21.95 -0.21
N LEU A 327 4.64 -21.20 -0.93
CA LEU A 327 3.20 -21.48 -1.00
C LEU A 327 2.92 -22.86 -1.63
N ASP A 328 3.68 -23.27 -2.64
CA ASP A 328 3.49 -24.55 -3.37
C ASP A 328 3.77 -25.78 -2.51
N ILE A 329 4.64 -25.64 -1.50
CA ILE A 329 4.91 -26.69 -0.51
C ILE A 329 3.98 -26.61 0.72
N GLY A 330 2.98 -25.72 0.68
CA GLY A 330 1.98 -25.55 1.74
C GLY A 330 2.46 -24.71 2.94
N VAL A 331 3.55 -23.95 2.81
CA VAL A 331 3.96 -23.01 3.86
C VAL A 331 3.12 -21.75 3.75
N ASN A 332 2.51 -21.32 4.86
CA ASN A 332 1.85 -20.02 4.92
C ASN A 332 2.92 -18.91 4.94
N VAL A 333 2.78 -17.93 4.03
CA VAL A 333 3.82 -16.93 3.77
C VAL A 333 3.32 -15.53 4.04
N PHE A 334 4.03 -14.83 4.92
CA PHE A 334 3.96 -13.37 4.97
C PHE A 334 5.13 -12.79 4.18
N TRP A 335 4.85 -11.85 3.28
CA TRP A 335 5.86 -11.34 2.35
C TRP A 335 7.05 -10.67 3.05
N MET A 336 6.84 -9.99 4.19
CA MET A 336 7.94 -9.42 4.98
C MET A 336 8.85 -10.50 5.57
N ASP A 337 8.32 -11.65 5.98
CA ASP A 337 9.14 -12.74 6.51
C ASP A 337 10.05 -13.32 5.42
N VAL A 338 9.59 -13.34 4.18
CA VAL A 338 10.42 -13.72 3.03
C VAL A 338 11.53 -12.70 2.80
N LEU A 339 11.19 -11.40 2.79
CA LEU A 339 12.14 -10.29 2.68
C LEU A 339 13.30 -10.44 3.69
N HIS A 340 12.96 -10.59 4.97
CA HIS A 340 13.95 -10.77 6.03
C HIS A 340 14.77 -12.06 5.85
N SER A 341 14.12 -13.19 5.53
CA SER A 341 14.81 -14.48 5.36
C SER A 341 15.79 -14.50 4.18
N MET A 342 15.51 -13.72 3.12
CA MET A 342 16.40 -13.59 1.98
C MET A 342 17.53 -12.57 2.22
N GLY A 343 17.51 -11.84 3.34
CA GLY A 343 18.49 -10.78 3.64
C GLY A 343 18.45 -9.63 2.63
N LEU A 344 17.32 -9.45 1.94
CA LEU A 344 17.15 -8.41 0.93
C LEU A 344 16.73 -7.12 1.64
N VAL A 345 17.58 -6.10 1.55
CA VAL A 345 17.33 -4.75 2.04
C VAL A 345 17.53 -3.82 0.85
N THR A 346 16.54 -3.77 -0.04
CA THR A 346 16.64 -3.09 -1.34
C THR A 346 15.38 -2.28 -1.61
N ILE A 347 15.51 -1.03 -2.09
CA ILE A 347 14.37 -0.12 -2.36
C ILE A 347 13.37 -0.79 -3.31
N ILE A 348 12.17 -1.11 -2.83
CA ILE A 348 11.05 -1.60 -3.64
C ILE A 348 10.31 -0.37 -4.19
N GLY A 349 10.94 0.34 -5.12
CA GLY A 349 10.44 1.60 -5.66
C GLY A 349 11.07 1.93 -6.99
#